data_AF-A0A3R9ZIH1-F1
#
_entry.id   AF-A0A3R9ZIH1-F1
#
_cell.length_a   1.000
_cell.length_b   1.000
_cell.length_c   1.000
_cell.angle_alpha   90.00
_cell.angle_beta   90.00
_cell.angle_gamma   90.00
#
_symmetry.space_group_name_H-M   'P 1'
#
loop_
_entity.id
_entity.type
_entity.pdbx_description
1 polymer ?
#
loop_
_entity_poly.entity_id
_entity_poly.type
_entity_poly.pdbx_seq_one_letter_code
_entity_poly.pdbx_strand_id
1 'polypeptide(L)'
;FYHSNQEKAIKGLVKVVKEYYPDHTDPSGKFDMVDFKYISSFKNSVSLAEIKQNPNLQDIALVKQSRLSVMPITEKEYNIINAIAN
;
A
#
# COMPACT_ATOMS: atom_id res chain seq x y z
N PHE A 1 2.94 1.95 2.51
CA PHE A 1 2.79 3.32 1.98
C PHE A 1 3.37 3.38 0.57
N TYR A 2 2.50 3.44 -0.44
CA TYR A 2 2.86 3.37 -1.86
C TYR A 2 2.68 4.73 -2.53
N HIS A 3 3.70 5.20 -3.26
CA HIS A 3 3.64 6.43 -4.05
C HIS A 3 3.21 6.08 -5.48
N SER A 4 2.03 6.51 -5.93
CA SER A 4 1.43 6.03 -7.18
C SER A 4 1.78 6.82 -8.46
N ASN A 5 2.25 8.07 -8.34
CA ASN A 5 2.37 8.97 -9.49
C ASN A 5 3.73 8.88 -10.18
N GLN A 6 4.72 9.64 -9.70
CA GLN A 6 6.03 9.75 -10.36
C GLN A 6 6.96 8.58 -10.01
N GLU A 7 7.11 8.25 -8.73
CA GLU A 7 8.10 7.27 -8.29
C GLU A 7 7.64 5.81 -8.38
N LYS A 8 6.33 5.53 -8.22
CA LYS A 8 5.75 4.17 -8.28
C LYS A 8 6.50 3.17 -7.40
N ALA A 9 6.55 3.43 -6.10
CA ALA A 9 7.30 2.60 -5.16
C ALA A 9 6.64 2.53 -3.77
N ILE A 10 6.86 1.41 -3.07
CA ILE A 10 6.55 1.25 -1.65
C ILE A 10 7.70 1.85 -0.85
N LYS A 11 7.40 2.83 0.01
CA LYS A 11 8.42 3.59 0.75
C LYS A 11 8.49 3.32 2.24
N GLY A 12 7.49 2.65 2.81
CA GLY A 12 7.45 2.43 4.25
C GLY A 12 6.12 1.93 4.76
N LEU A 13 6.02 1.92 6.08
CA LEU A 13 4.91 1.36 6.83
C LEU A 13 4.04 2.44 7.46
N VAL A 14 2.74 2.17 7.41
CA VAL A 14 1.71 2.92 8.13
C VAL A 14 0.90 1.94 8.95
N LYS A 15 0.32 2.41 10.05
CA LYS A 15 -0.56 1.63 10.91
C LYS A 15 -1.91 2.33 11.02
N VAL A 16 -3.00 1.57 10.91
CA VAL A 16 -4.34 2.07 11.23
C VAL A 16 -4.38 2.39 12.72
N VAL A 17 -4.72 3.63 13.06
CA VAL A 17 -4.85 4.10 14.46
C VAL A 17 -6.28 4.48 14.83
N LYS A 18 -7.16 4.59 13.82
CA LYS A 18 -8.60 4.72 14.00
C LYS A 18 -9.29 3.90 12.91
N GLU A 19 -10.21 3.04 13.32
CA GLU A 19 -11.05 2.27 12.41
C GLU A 19 -12.01 3.18 11.65
N TYR A 20 -12.80 2.60 10.74
CA TYR A 20 -13.60 3.35 9.78
C TYR A 20 -14.60 4.30 10.45
N TYR A 21 -14.79 5.47 9.86
CA TYR A 21 -15.80 6.46 10.24
C TYR A 21 -16.19 7.32 9.02
N PRO A 22 -17.35 8.00 9.04
CA PRO A 22 -17.80 8.81 7.90
C PRO A 22 -16.78 9.87 7.48
N ASP A 23 -16.55 9.98 6.17
CA ASP A 23 -15.66 10.97 5.58
C ASP A 23 -16.28 12.38 5.68
N HIS A 24 -15.74 13.22 6.55
CA HIS A 24 -16.25 14.58 6.75
C HIS A 24 -16.03 15.50 5.53
N THR A 25 -15.18 15.12 4.57
CA THR A 25 -14.94 15.86 3.32
C THR A 25 -15.89 15.43 2.20
N ASP A 26 -16.62 14.33 2.37
CA ASP A 26 -17.61 13.87 1.41
C ASP A 26 -18.99 14.50 1.69
N PRO A 27 -19.44 15.46 0.86
CA PRO A 27 -20.77 16.07 1.03
C PRO A 27 -21.91 15.10 0.74
N SER A 28 -21.66 13.97 0.08
CA SER A 28 -22.68 12.97 -0.22
C SER A 28 -22.97 12.01 0.93
N GLY A 29 -22.09 11.95 1.94
CA GLY A 29 -22.21 11.07 3.10
C GLY A 29 -22.15 9.57 2.76
N LYS A 30 -21.57 9.21 1.60
CA LYS A 30 -21.46 7.84 1.11
C LYS A 30 -20.13 7.19 1.44
N PHE A 31 -19.09 7.99 1.67
CA PHE A 31 -17.75 7.49 1.89
C PHE A 31 -17.38 7.48 3.38
N ASP A 32 -16.60 6.47 3.73
CA ASP A 32 -15.94 6.33 5.03
C ASP A 32 -14.43 6.47 4.84
N MET A 33 -13.72 6.82 5.92
CA MET A 33 -12.27 6.92 5.97
C MET A 33 -11.71 6.26 7.24
N VAL A 34 -10.39 6.05 7.26
CA VAL A 34 -9.62 5.56 8.41
C VAL A 34 -8.45 6.49 8.66
N ASP A 35 -7.94 6.53 9.90
CA ASP A 35 -6.71 7.26 10.19
C ASP A 35 -5.50 6.34 10.21
N PHE A 36 -4.44 6.79 9.55
CA PHE A 36 -3.14 6.12 9.56
C PHE A 36 -2.12 6.95 10.33
N LYS A 37 -1.28 6.26 11.10
CA LYS A 37 -0.04 6.81 11.65
C LYS A 37 1.14 6.28 10.84
N TYR A 38 2.05 7.19 10.48
CA TYR A 38 3.34 6.81 9.91
C TYR A 38 4.20 6.07 10.96
N ILE A 39 4.76 4.92 10.58
CA ILE A 39 5.56 4.10 11.49
C ILE A 39 7.04 4.22 11.15
N SER A 40 7.42 3.93 9.92
CA SER A 40 8.82 3.91 9.49
C SER A 40 8.97 3.96 7.98
N SER A 41 10.13 4.46 7.55
CA SER A 41 10.59 4.34 6.16
C SER A 41 11.22 2.97 5.96
N PHE A 42 11.11 2.43 4.75
CA PHE A 42 11.98 1.34 4.31
C PHE A 42 13.36 1.87 3.95
N LYS A 43 14.41 1.05 4.14
CA LYS A 43 15.78 1.43 3.77
C LYS A 43 15.89 1.57 2.26
N ASN A 44 15.33 0.60 1.54
CA ASN A 44 15.23 0.59 0.09
C ASN A 44 13.76 0.77 -0.31
N SER A 45 13.50 1.71 -1.22
CA SER A 45 12.17 1.80 -1.84
C SER A 45 11.95 0.60 -2.76
N VAL A 46 10.81 -0.08 -2.65
CA VAL A 46 10.47 -1.22 -3.49
C VAL A 46 9.64 -0.73 -4.67
N SER A 47 10.26 -0.65 -5.85
CA SER A 47 9.64 -0.12 -7.06
C SER A 47 8.59 -1.06 -7.65
N LEU A 48 7.61 -0.51 -8.36
CA LEU A 48 6.63 -1.29 -9.11
C LEU A 48 7.30 -2.20 -10.16
N ALA A 49 8.43 -1.78 -10.72
CA ALA A 49 9.20 -2.59 -11.66
C ALA A 49 9.76 -3.85 -10.98
N GLU A 50 10.37 -3.73 -9.80
CA GLU A 50 10.88 -4.87 -9.02
C GLU A 50 9.73 -5.81 -8.60
N ILE A 51 8.60 -5.25 -8.16
CA ILE A 51 7.40 -6.03 -7.82
C ILE A 51 6.95 -6.86 -9.02
N LYS A 52 6.89 -6.24 -10.21
CA LYS A 52 6.49 -6.93 -11.45
C LYS A 52 7.51 -7.95 -11.96
N GLN A 53 8.76 -7.87 -11.55
CA GLN A 53 9.79 -8.86 -11.90
C GLN A 53 9.80 -10.05 -10.94
N ASN A 54 9.24 -9.91 -9.73
CA ASN A 54 9.21 -10.98 -8.75
C ASN A 54 8.05 -11.96 -9.03
N PRO A 55 8.31 -13.24 -9.38
CA PRO A 55 7.26 -14.20 -9.71
C PRO A 55 6.30 -14.48 -8.55
N ASN A 56 6.74 -14.28 -7.30
CA ASN A 56 5.91 -14.51 -6.12
C ASN A 56 4.96 -13.34 -5.79
N LEU A 57 5.05 -12.23 -6.52
CA LEU A 57 4.22 -11.03 -6.33
C LEU A 57 3.29 -10.74 -7.51
N GLN A 58 3.21 -11.63 -8.51
CA GLN A 58 2.39 -11.40 -9.71
C GLN A 58 0.89 -11.36 -9.41
N ASP A 59 0.49 -12.01 -8.31
CA ASP A 59 -0.91 -12.14 -7.97
C ASP A 59 -1.47 -11.01 -7.10
N ILE A 60 -0.63 -10.09 -6.62
CA ILE A 60 -1.08 -9.00 -5.75
C ILE A 60 -1.96 -8.01 -6.51
N ALA A 61 -2.93 -7.41 -5.80
CA ALA A 61 -3.85 -6.46 -6.40
C ALA A 61 -3.15 -5.25 -7.03
N LEU A 62 -1.98 -4.83 -6.54
CA LEU A 62 -1.20 -3.73 -7.12
C LEU A 62 -0.78 -4.00 -8.58
N VAL A 63 -0.53 -5.27 -8.93
CA VAL A 63 -0.17 -5.68 -10.29
C VAL A 63 -1.42 -5.85 -11.16
N LYS A 64 -2.47 -6.46 -10.61
CA LYS A 64 -3.69 -6.84 -11.35
C LYS A 64 -4.74 -5.72 -11.49
N GLN A 65 -4.79 -4.81 -10.53
CA GLN A 65 -5.84 -3.80 -10.37
C GLN A 65 -5.24 -2.43 -10.09
N SER A 66 -4.58 -1.85 -11.09
CA SER A 66 -3.82 -0.60 -10.97
C SER A 66 -4.62 0.63 -10.51
N ARG A 67 -5.95 0.59 -10.60
CA ARG A 67 -6.85 1.68 -10.17
C ARG A 67 -7.37 1.50 -8.73
N LEU A 68 -7.07 0.39 -8.08
CA LEU A 68 -7.48 0.14 -6.71
C LEU A 68 -6.49 0.82 -5.75
N SER A 69 -6.95 1.76 -4.92
CA SER A 69 -6.06 2.56 -4.07
C SER A 69 -5.70 1.89 -2.74
N VAL A 70 -6.57 1.02 -2.23
CA VAL A 70 -6.38 0.27 -0.99
C VAL A 70 -6.53 -1.21 -1.29
N MET A 71 -5.52 -2.00 -0.93
CA MET A 71 -5.34 -3.35 -1.44
C MET A 71 -4.95 -4.30 -0.30
N PRO A 72 -5.55 -5.50 -0.23
CA PRO A 72 -5.08 -6.52 0.71
C PRO A 72 -3.71 -7.04 0.27
N ILE A 73 -2.90 -7.39 1.24
CA ILE A 73 -1.60 -8.06 1.06
C ILE A 73 -1.57 -9.21 2.06
N THR A 74 -1.23 -10.40 1.60
CA THR A 74 -1.07 -11.57 2.48
C THR A 74 0.23 -11.46 3.27
N GLU A 75 0.33 -12.20 4.37
CA GLU A 75 1.56 -12.24 5.18
C GLU A 75 2.77 -12.70 4.35
N LYS A 76 2.58 -13.67 3.45
CA LYS A 76 3.64 -14.15 2.54
C LYS A 76 4.14 -13.03 1.62
N GLU A 77 3.23 -12.30 0.99
CA GLU A 77 3.56 -11.17 0.10
C GLU A 77 4.24 -10.03 0.87
N TYR A 78 3.73 -9.72 2.06
CA TYR A 78 4.31 -8.73 2.95
C TYR A 78 5.75 -9.08 3.30
N ASN A 79 6.03 -10.33 3.69
CA ASN A 79 7.36 -10.79 4.05
C ASN A 79 8.34 -10.69 2.88
N ILE A 80 7.90 -10.99 1.66
CA ILE A 80 8.71 -10.82 0.44
C ILE A 80 9.04 -9.35 0.21
N ILE A 81 8.03 -8.46 0.26
CA ILE A 81 8.23 -7.01 0.10
C ILE A 81 9.18 -6.47 1.17
N ASN A 82 8.99 -6.89 2.42
CA ASN A 82 9.81 -6.46 3.55
C ASN A 82 11.26 -6.94 3.43
N ALA A 83 11.51 -8.11 2.84
CA ALA A 83 12.85 -8.63 2.57
C ALA A 83 13.57 -7.89 1.44
N ILE A 84 12.85 -7.38 0.44
CA ILE A 84 13.43 -6.50 -0.60
C ILE A 84 13.76 -5.12 -0.01
N ALA A 85 12.92 -4.66 0.92
CA ALA A 85 12.94 -3.32 1.47
C ALA A 85 14.00 -3.05 2.55
N ASN A 86 14.52 -4.08 3.23
CA ASN A 86 15.40 -3.95 4.42
C ASN A 86 16.72 -4.69 4.31
#